data_AF-A0A5Q4G014-F1
#
_entry.id   AF-A0A5Q4G014-F1
#
_cell.length_a   1.000
_cell.length_b   1.000
_cell.length_c   1.000
_cell.angle_alpha   90.00
_cell.angle_beta   90.00
_cell.angle_gamma   90.00
#
_symmetry.space_group_name_H-M   'P 1'
#
loop_
_entity.id
_entity.type
_entity.pdbx_description
1 polymer ?
#
loop_
_entity_poly.entity_id
_entity_poly.type
_entity_poly.pdbx_seq_one_letter_code
_entity_poly.pdbx_strand_id
1 'polypeptide(L)'
;MSTTARHAYDDLRRRFDRVDRWVAARMARWGIVLLRSALGIVFVWFGLLKPLGLSPAEPLVLATVAWMPLLDAYGWLAVIGWWEVAIGVTFLFRSTLRIAVALLFLQMVGAFMPLVILSDVTFQAGRFPYAPTMEGQYIIKNLVIIAAALVLGGTVRNRPHRGASDPA
;
A
#
# COMPACT_ATOMS: atom_id res chain seq x y z
N MET A 1 31.71 -34.38 24.84
CA MET A 1 30.30 -34.07 24.49
C MET A 1 29.62 -35.37 24.04
N SER A 2 28.80 -35.96 24.91
CA SER A 2 28.22 -37.30 24.75
C SER A 2 27.22 -37.36 23.59
N THR A 3 27.14 -38.50 22.92
CA THR A 3 26.33 -38.76 21.71
C THR A 3 24.84 -38.42 21.93
N THR A 4 24.33 -38.63 23.13
CA THR A 4 22.94 -38.33 23.55
C THR A 4 22.61 -36.83 23.53
N ALA A 5 23.57 -35.96 23.91
CA ALA A 5 23.37 -34.51 23.93
C ALA A 5 23.33 -33.90 22.51
N ARG A 6 24.08 -34.49 21.56
CA ARG A 6 24.03 -34.09 20.14
C ARG A 6 22.69 -34.46 19.51
N HIS A 7 22.19 -35.66 19.77
CA HIS A 7 20.89 -36.10 19.25
C HIS A 7 19.73 -35.24 19.75
N ALA A 8 19.70 -34.86 21.03
CA ALA A 8 18.68 -33.99 21.59
C ALA A 8 18.70 -32.56 20.97
N TYR A 9 19.90 -32.02 20.73
CA TYR A 9 20.08 -30.72 20.07
C TYR A 9 19.62 -30.75 18.60
N ASP A 10 19.96 -31.81 17.88
CA ASP A 10 19.56 -32.00 16.47
C ASP A 10 18.06 -32.23 16.33
N ASP A 11 17.41 -32.85 17.32
CA ASP A 11 15.95 -33.05 17.33
C ASP A 11 15.20 -31.75 17.64
N LEU A 12 15.72 -30.93 18.57
CA LEU A 12 15.19 -29.61 18.89
C LEU A 12 15.31 -28.65 17.70
N ARG A 13 16.47 -28.62 17.02
CA ARG A 13 16.68 -27.85 15.78
C ARG A 13 15.70 -28.26 14.69
N ARG A 14 15.54 -29.57 14.43
CA ARG A 14 14.62 -30.05 13.40
C ARG A 14 13.15 -29.74 13.69
N ARG A 15 12.75 -29.74 14.96
CA ARG A 15 11.40 -29.31 15.38
C ARG A 15 11.22 -27.81 15.19
N PHE A 16 12.21 -27.01 15.59
CA PHE A 16 12.20 -25.56 15.41
C PHE A 16 12.11 -25.18 13.92
N ASP A 17 12.96 -25.76 13.06
CA ASP A 17 12.95 -25.52 11.61
C ASP A 17 11.62 -25.94 10.95
N ARG A 18 10.94 -26.96 11.50
CA ARG A 18 9.64 -27.39 10.99
C ARG A 18 8.55 -26.38 11.34
N VAL A 19 8.55 -25.89 12.58
CA VAL A 19 7.61 -24.84 13.02
C VAL A 19 7.88 -23.56 12.26
N ASP A 20 9.13 -23.13 12.13
CA ASP A 20 9.52 -21.92 11.42
C ASP A 20 9.07 -21.96 9.95
N ARG A 21 9.34 -23.06 9.23
CA ARG A 21 8.87 -23.23 7.84
C ARG A 21 7.34 -23.20 7.73
N TRP A 22 6.64 -23.80 8.69
CA TRP A 22 5.18 -23.78 8.70
C TRP A 22 4.63 -22.37 8.93
N VAL A 23 5.20 -21.63 9.90
CA VAL A 23 4.85 -20.23 10.18
C VAL A 23 5.14 -19.36 8.96
N ALA A 24 6.33 -19.46 8.38
CA ALA A 24 6.75 -18.70 7.20
C ALA A 24 5.82 -18.94 5.99
N ALA A 25 5.47 -20.21 5.72
CA ALA A 25 4.53 -20.53 4.65
C ALA A 25 3.13 -19.92 4.90
N ARG A 26 2.70 -19.88 6.18
CA ARG A 26 1.41 -19.32 6.56
C ARG A 26 1.39 -17.79 6.47
N MET A 27 2.48 -17.14 6.91
CA MET A 27 2.70 -15.70 6.77
C MET A 27 2.75 -15.27 5.31
N ALA A 28 3.44 -16.02 4.44
CA ALA A 28 3.50 -15.70 3.02
C ALA A 28 2.11 -15.76 2.36
N ARG A 29 1.31 -16.79 2.67
CA ARG A 29 -0.02 -16.95 2.08
C ARG A 29 -1.03 -15.92 2.59
N TRP A 30 -1.11 -15.71 3.91
CA TRP A 30 -2.06 -14.74 4.47
C TRP A 30 -1.61 -13.31 4.32
N GLY A 31 -0.30 -13.04 4.38
CA GLY A 31 0.26 -11.70 4.27
C GLY A 31 -0.16 -11.02 2.97
N ILE A 32 -0.08 -11.72 1.83
CA ILE A 32 -0.52 -11.19 0.53
C ILE A 32 -2.03 -10.91 0.52
N VAL A 33 -2.84 -11.81 1.06
CA VAL A 33 -4.30 -11.64 1.09
C VAL A 33 -4.69 -10.47 1.98
N LEU A 34 -4.13 -10.39 3.18
CA LEU A 34 -4.37 -9.32 4.14
C LEU A 34 -3.88 -7.97 3.60
N LEU A 35 -2.69 -7.91 3.01
CA LEU A 35 -2.13 -6.69 2.44
C LEU A 35 -3.03 -6.13 1.33
N ARG A 36 -3.52 -7.01 0.47
CA ARG A 36 -4.43 -6.63 -0.62
C ARG A 36 -5.78 -6.15 -0.11
N SER A 37 -6.38 -6.89 0.84
CA SER A 37 -7.65 -6.49 1.43
C SER A 37 -7.53 -5.18 2.21
N ALA A 38 -6.43 -4.99 2.96
CA ALA A 38 -6.15 -3.77 3.70
C ALA A 38 -6.03 -2.57 2.76
N LEU A 39 -5.24 -2.68 1.68
CA LEU A 39 -5.16 -1.61 0.68
C LEU A 39 -6.52 -1.32 0.05
N GLY A 40 -7.26 -2.34 -0.37
CA GLY A 40 -8.58 -2.17 -0.96
C GLY A 40 -9.54 -1.42 -0.03
N ILE A 41 -9.64 -1.87 1.23
CA ILE A 41 -10.52 -1.27 2.24
C ILE A 41 -10.10 0.18 2.54
N VAL A 42 -8.82 0.43 2.77
CA VAL A 42 -8.31 1.77 3.11
C VAL A 42 -8.60 2.77 1.98
N PHE A 43 -8.33 2.39 0.73
CA PHE A 43 -8.57 3.27 -0.42
C PHE A 43 -10.06 3.52 -0.66
N VAL A 44 -10.91 2.50 -0.59
CA VAL A 44 -12.36 2.68 -0.71
C VAL A 44 -12.88 3.56 0.42
N TRP A 45 -12.50 3.29 1.66
CA TRP A 45 -12.99 4.02 2.82
C TRP A 45 -12.59 5.49 2.79
N PHE A 46 -11.29 5.78 2.63
CA PHE A 46 -10.82 7.17 2.59
C PHE A 46 -11.27 7.93 1.35
N GLY A 47 -11.39 7.23 0.20
CA GLY A 47 -11.94 7.81 -1.02
C GLY A 47 -13.40 8.23 -0.86
N LEU A 48 -14.23 7.41 -0.19
CA LEU A 48 -15.64 7.74 0.06
C LEU A 48 -15.84 8.90 1.04
N LEU A 49 -14.91 9.13 1.97
CA LEU A 49 -15.03 10.24 2.94
C LEU A 49 -14.82 11.62 2.30
N LYS A 50 -14.08 11.71 1.18
CA LYS A 50 -13.80 12.97 0.49
C LYS A 50 -15.03 13.65 -0.11
N PRO A 51 -15.84 13.00 -0.96
CA PRO A 51 -17.06 13.63 -1.49
C PRO A 51 -18.11 13.90 -0.41
N LEU A 52 -17.99 13.29 0.77
CA LEU A 52 -18.85 13.53 1.92
C LEU A 52 -18.41 14.73 2.79
N GLY A 53 -17.26 15.34 2.51
CA GLY A 53 -16.73 16.45 3.31
C GLY A 53 -16.31 16.05 4.73
N LEU A 54 -16.01 14.76 4.95
CA LEU A 54 -15.66 14.20 6.25
C LEU A 54 -14.16 13.86 6.34
N SER A 55 -13.38 14.14 5.29
CA SER A 55 -11.97 13.78 5.23
C SER A 55 -11.12 14.80 5.96
N PRO A 56 -10.30 14.42 6.97
CA PRO A 56 -9.37 15.34 7.61
C PRO A 56 -8.34 15.96 6.65
N ALA A 57 -8.11 15.32 5.50
CA ALA A 57 -7.20 15.80 4.47
C ALA A 57 -7.84 16.82 3.50
N GLU A 58 -9.14 17.11 3.64
CA GLU A 58 -9.86 18.02 2.76
C GLU A 58 -9.22 19.42 2.66
N PRO A 59 -8.88 20.12 3.76
CA PRO A 59 -8.27 21.45 3.66
C PRO A 59 -6.95 21.44 2.88
N LEU A 60 -6.13 20.40 3.09
CA LEU A 60 -4.86 20.22 2.39
C LEU A 60 -5.06 19.95 0.90
N VAL A 61 -6.01 19.07 0.54
CA VAL A 61 -6.32 18.77 -0.86
C VAL A 61 -6.86 20.00 -1.56
N LEU A 62 -7.81 20.71 -0.96
CA LEU A 62 -8.39 21.94 -1.52
C LEU A 62 -7.32 22.99 -1.81
N ALA A 63 -6.42 23.23 -0.85
CA ALA A 63 -5.32 24.18 -1.03
C ALA A 63 -4.30 23.72 -2.10
N THR A 64 -4.15 22.41 -2.28
CA THR A 64 -3.25 21.83 -3.28
C THR A 64 -3.84 21.89 -4.70
N VAL A 65 -5.16 21.76 -4.86
CA VAL A 65 -5.81 21.75 -6.18
C VAL A 65 -6.36 23.11 -6.60
N ALA A 66 -6.35 24.10 -5.71
CA ALA A 66 -6.90 25.44 -5.97
C ALA A 66 -6.29 26.16 -7.18
N TRP A 67 -5.05 25.83 -7.56
CA TRP A 67 -4.39 26.42 -8.73
C TRP A 67 -4.80 25.77 -10.07
N MET A 68 -5.55 24.66 -10.05
CA MET A 68 -5.81 23.85 -11.24
C MET A 68 -7.05 24.37 -12.00
N PRO A 69 -6.94 24.69 -13.31
CA PRO A 69 -7.95 25.50 -14.00
C PRO A 69 -9.19 24.72 -14.50
N LEU A 70 -9.23 23.39 -14.40
CA LEU A 70 -10.27 22.59 -15.06
C LEU A 70 -11.57 22.46 -14.26
N LEU A 71 -11.47 22.40 -12.93
CA LEU A 71 -12.59 22.21 -12.01
C LEU A 71 -12.39 23.11 -10.79
N ASP A 72 -13.48 23.38 -10.08
CA ASP A 72 -13.42 23.99 -8.76
C ASP A 72 -12.74 23.04 -7.76
N ALA A 73 -12.28 23.58 -6.64
CA ALA A 73 -11.51 22.79 -5.67
C ALA A 73 -12.31 21.60 -5.11
N TYR A 74 -13.63 21.77 -4.89
CA TYR A 74 -14.52 20.69 -4.45
C TYR A 74 -14.79 19.65 -5.55
N GLY A 75 -14.90 20.07 -6.81
CA GLY A 75 -14.94 19.15 -7.95
C GLY A 75 -13.68 18.27 -8.03
N TRP A 76 -12.50 18.86 -7.89
CA TRP A 76 -11.24 18.11 -7.80
C TRP A 76 -11.18 17.17 -6.60
N LEU A 77 -11.63 17.62 -5.43
CA LEU A 77 -11.72 16.78 -4.24
C LEU A 77 -12.60 15.54 -4.48
N ALA A 78 -13.76 15.72 -5.12
CA ALA A 78 -14.66 14.63 -5.47
C ALA A 78 -14.03 13.67 -6.49
N VAL A 79 -13.36 14.18 -7.52
CA VAL A 79 -12.63 13.36 -8.51
C VAL A 79 -11.54 12.53 -7.83
N ILE A 80 -10.74 13.14 -6.96
CA ILE A 80 -9.69 12.45 -6.19
C ILE A 80 -10.32 11.36 -5.28
N GLY A 81 -11.44 11.65 -4.64
CA GLY A 81 -12.16 10.67 -3.81
C GLY A 81 -12.64 9.46 -4.60
N TRP A 82 -13.33 9.69 -5.72
CA TRP A 82 -13.78 8.61 -6.59
C TRP A 82 -12.62 7.84 -7.23
N TRP A 83 -11.51 8.50 -7.52
CA TRP A 83 -10.29 7.87 -8.01
C TRP A 83 -9.71 6.88 -7.00
N GLU A 84 -9.68 7.27 -5.72
CA GLU A 84 -9.25 6.38 -4.63
C GLU A 84 -10.19 5.18 -4.47
N VAL A 85 -11.50 5.38 -4.57
CA VAL A 85 -12.47 4.28 -4.58
C VAL A 85 -12.20 3.32 -5.74
N ALA A 86 -11.95 3.83 -6.95
CA ALA A 86 -11.63 3.01 -8.11
C ALA A 86 -10.33 2.19 -7.91
N ILE A 87 -9.28 2.81 -7.33
CA ILE A 87 -8.04 2.11 -6.94
C ILE A 87 -8.35 1.00 -5.93
N GLY A 88 -9.10 1.31 -4.88
CA GLY A 88 -9.42 0.34 -3.84
C GLY A 88 -10.21 -0.86 -4.37
N VAL A 89 -11.23 -0.60 -5.21
CA VAL A 89 -12.02 -1.65 -5.87
C VAL A 89 -11.14 -2.51 -6.78
N THR A 90 -10.23 -1.91 -7.56
CA THR A 90 -9.32 -2.67 -8.43
C THR A 90 -8.27 -3.49 -7.66
N PHE A 91 -7.92 -3.12 -6.43
CA PHE A 91 -7.10 -3.97 -5.55
C PHE A 91 -7.84 -5.23 -5.07
N LEU A 92 -9.17 -5.20 -4.94
CA LEU A 92 -9.97 -6.34 -4.47
C LEU A 92 -10.00 -7.51 -5.46
N PHE A 93 -9.75 -7.26 -6.76
CA PHE A 93 -9.70 -8.31 -7.79
C PHE A 93 -8.27 -8.61 -8.22
N ARG A 94 -7.91 -9.90 -8.23
CA ARG A 94 -6.55 -10.33 -8.59
C ARG A 94 -6.18 -10.02 -10.04
N SER A 95 -7.17 -10.00 -10.94
CA SER A 95 -6.98 -9.74 -12.38
C SER A 95 -6.59 -8.28 -12.66
N THR A 96 -7.07 -7.34 -11.85
CA THR A 96 -6.87 -5.90 -12.05
C THR A 96 -5.71 -5.33 -11.26
N LEU A 97 -4.94 -6.15 -10.53
CA LEU A 97 -3.84 -5.68 -9.67
C LEU A 97 -2.81 -4.82 -10.43
N ARG A 98 -2.49 -5.14 -11.68
CA ARG A 98 -1.57 -4.32 -12.48
C ARG A 98 -2.14 -2.94 -12.78
N ILE A 99 -3.43 -2.88 -13.06
CA ILE A 99 -4.15 -1.62 -13.28
C ILE A 99 -4.21 -0.83 -11.97
N ALA A 100 -4.55 -1.49 -10.85
CA ALA A 100 -4.58 -0.88 -9.53
C ALA A 100 -3.24 -0.22 -9.17
N VAL A 101 -2.13 -0.92 -9.41
CA VAL A 101 -0.77 -0.39 -9.20
C VAL A 101 -0.50 0.81 -10.10
N ALA A 102 -0.86 0.76 -11.39
CA ALA A 102 -0.67 1.89 -12.30
C ALA A 102 -1.48 3.13 -11.88
N LEU A 103 -2.76 2.95 -11.53
CA LEU A 103 -3.64 4.02 -11.04
C LEU A 103 -3.12 4.59 -9.71
N LEU A 104 -2.61 3.74 -8.83
CA LEU A 104 -1.99 4.14 -7.58
C LEU A 104 -0.75 5.01 -7.82
N PHE A 105 0.15 4.61 -8.74
CA PHE A 105 1.33 5.42 -9.05
C PHE A 105 0.96 6.80 -9.57
N LEU A 106 -0.08 6.91 -10.40
CA LEU A 106 -0.59 8.19 -10.86
C LEU A 106 -1.12 9.03 -9.68
N GLN A 107 -1.92 8.43 -8.79
CA GLN A 107 -2.44 9.08 -7.59
C GLN A 107 -1.32 9.58 -6.67
N MET A 108 -0.23 8.82 -6.55
CA MET A 108 0.89 9.19 -5.68
C MET A 108 1.56 10.49 -6.11
N VAL A 109 1.60 10.81 -7.40
CA VAL A 109 2.13 12.12 -7.85
C VAL A 109 1.34 13.28 -7.22
N GLY A 110 0.00 13.19 -7.23
CA GLY A 110 -0.87 14.17 -6.59
C GLY A 110 -0.75 14.16 -5.06
N ALA A 111 -0.70 12.98 -4.45
CA ALA A 111 -0.62 12.85 -2.99
C ALA A 111 0.69 13.42 -2.40
N PHE A 112 1.80 13.37 -3.14
CA PHE A 112 3.09 13.91 -2.72
C PHE A 112 3.27 15.39 -3.09
N MET A 113 2.45 15.95 -3.98
CA MET A 113 2.50 17.36 -4.40
C MET A 113 2.53 18.37 -3.22
N PRO A 114 1.74 18.22 -2.14
CA PRO A 114 1.72 19.19 -1.05
C PRO A 114 3.06 19.32 -0.32
N LEU A 115 3.94 18.30 -0.35
CA LEU A 115 5.27 18.39 0.27
C LEU A 115 6.16 19.45 -0.37
N VAL A 116 5.90 19.78 -1.63
CA VAL A 116 6.69 20.76 -2.39
C VAL A 116 5.97 22.09 -2.48
N ILE A 117 4.66 22.08 -2.78
CA ILE A 117 3.89 23.32 -2.99
C ILE A 117 3.44 23.92 -1.65
N LEU A 118 3.12 23.11 -0.66
CA LEU A 118 2.62 23.52 0.67
C LEU A 118 3.64 23.16 1.76
N SER A 119 4.92 23.43 1.53
CA SER A 119 5.99 23.11 2.47
C SER A 119 5.79 23.71 3.86
N ASP A 120 5.14 24.87 3.95
CA ASP A 120 4.84 25.56 5.21
C ASP A 120 3.77 24.85 6.05
N VAL A 121 2.92 24.03 5.40
CA VAL A 121 1.89 23.21 6.07
C VAL A 121 2.43 21.82 6.36
N THR A 122 3.22 21.25 5.45
CA THR A 122 3.73 19.88 5.59
C THR A 122 5.01 19.77 6.43
N PHE A 123 5.72 20.87 6.66
CA PHE A 123 6.91 20.93 7.52
C PHE A 123 6.77 21.98 8.60
N GLN A 124 7.42 21.74 9.73
CA GLN A 124 7.47 22.71 10.82
C GLN A 124 8.23 23.96 10.36
N ALA A 125 7.78 25.14 10.79
CA ALA A 125 8.33 26.43 10.38
C ALA A 125 9.86 26.48 10.47
N GLY A 126 10.52 26.78 9.34
CA GLY A 126 11.98 26.86 9.22
C GLY A 126 12.73 25.54 9.29
N ARG A 127 12.03 24.39 9.27
CA ARG A 127 12.63 23.04 9.40
C ARG A 127 12.40 22.14 8.17
N PHE A 128 12.11 22.74 7.02
CA PHE A 128 12.13 22.05 5.74
C PHE A 128 13.58 21.62 5.42
N PRO A 129 13.86 20.37 4.99
CA PRO A 129 12.94 19.25 4.71
C PRO A 129 12.93 18.13 5.78
N TYR A 130 13.47 18.35 7.00
CA TYR A 130 13.76 17.27 7.94
C TYR A 130 12.73 17.09 9.08
N ALA A 131 11.90 18.10 9.39
CA ALA A 131 10.88 18.01 10.44
C ALA A 131 9.45 18.16 9.88
N PRO A 132 8.81 17.07 9.40
CA PRO A 132 7.45 17.12 8.89
C PRO A 132 6.40 17.32 9.99
N THR A 133 5.31 18.01 9.67
CA THR A 133 4.10 18.09 10.50
C THR A 133 3.34 16.75 10.48
N MET A 134 2.22 16.65 11.18
CA MET A 134 1.37 15.45 11.13
C MET A 134 0.95 15.13 9.70
N GLU A 135 0.51 16.14 8.94
CA GLU A 135 0.12 15.99 7.54
C GLU A 135 1.29 15.52 6.66
N GLY A 136 2.47 16.14 6.79
CA GLY A 136 3.67 15.71 6.09
C GLY A 136 4.06 14.26 6.40
N GLN A 137 3.94 13.84 7.67
CA GLN A 137 4.19 12.45 8.06
C GLN A 137 3.20 11.47 7.42
N TYR A 138 1.91 11.83 7.33
CA TYR A 138 0.91 11.00 6.66
C TYR A 138 1.23 10.86 5.16
N ILE A 139 1.65 11.93 4.49
CA ILE A 139 2.07 11.87 3.08
C ILE A 139 3.29 10.96 2.92
N ILE A 140 4.33 11.15 3.74
CA ILE A 140 5.57 10.36 3.64
C ILE A 140 5.29 8.86 3.87
N LYS A 141 4.35 8.52 4.76
CA LYS A 141 3.93 7.13 4.99
C LYS A 141 3.32 6.45 3.75
N ASN A 142 2.88 7.20 2.73
CA ASN A 142 2.43 6.61 1.46
C ASN A 142 3.54 5.82 0.75
N LEU A 143 4.82 6.02 1.09
CA LEU A 143 5.92 5.15 0.63
C LEU A 143 5.68 3.67 1.00
N VAL A 144 5.08 3.41 2.16
CA VAL A 144 4.72 2.05 2.60
C VAL A 144 3.63 1.46 1.70
N ILE A 145 2.66 2.30 1.28
CA ILE A 145 1.59 1.89 0.35
C ILE A 145 2.20 1.55 -1.01
N ILE A 146 3.13 2.36 -1.52
CA ILE A 146 3.84 2.10 -2.77
C ILE A 146 4.60 0.77 -2.69
N ALA A 147 5.37 0.55 -1.62
CA ALA A 147 6.09 -0.70 -1.41
C ALA A 147 5.15 -1.91 -1.36
N ALA A 148 4.03 -1.80 -0.64
CA ALA A 148 3.00 -2.83 -0.56
C ALA A 148 2.39 -3.15 -1.94
N ALA A 149 2.09 -2.12 -2.73
CA ALA A 149 1.54 -2.26 -4.07
C ALA A 149 2.51 -2.95 -5.03
N LEU A 150 3.81 -2.62 -4.97
CA LEU A 150 4.85 -3.29 -5.75
C LEU A 150 4.97 -4.77 -5.37
N VAL A 151 4.94 -5.08 -4.07
CA VAL A 151 4.92 -6.48 -3.58
C VAL A 151 3.73 -7.23 -4.15
N LEU A 152 2.52 -6.66 -4.10
CA LEU A 152 1.32 -7.27 -4.68
C LEU A 152 1.41 -7.43 -6.20
N GLY A 153 1.92 -6.41 -6.91
CA GLY A 153 2.13 -6.44 -8.36
C GLY A 153 3.07 -7.56 -8.80
N GLY A 154 4.12 -7.84 -8.01
CA GLY A 154 5.05 -8.94 -8.26
C GLY A 154 4.40 -10.34 -8.18
N THR A 155 3.36 -10.51 -7.36
CA THR A 155 2.67 -11.81 -7.19
C THR A 155 1.82 -12.24 -8.40
N VAL A 156 1.58 -11.33 -9.35
CA VAL A 156 0.71 -11.58 -10.52
C VAL A 156 1.39 -12.50 -11.55
N ARG A 157 2.73 -12.55 -11.61
CA ARG A 157 3.47 -13.37 -12.59
C ARG A 157 3.62 -14.84 -12.18
N ASN A 158 3.42 -15.20 -10.91
CA ASN A 158 3.50 -16.58 -10.44
C ASN A 158 2.22 -17.37 -10.82
N ARG A 159 2.04 -17.63 -12.12
CA ARG A 159 1.27 -18.79 -12.58
C ARG A 159 2.22 -19.98 -12.50
N PRO A 160 1.97 -21.00 -11.66
CA PRO A 160 2.60 -22.28 -11.89
C PRO A 160 2.15 -22.74 -13.28
N HIS A 161 3.11 -22.92 -14.19
CA HIS A 161 2.88 -23.63 -15.45
C HIS A 161 2.43 -25.06 -15.10
N ARG A 162 1.13 -25.28 -14.95
CA ARG A 162 0.51 -26.59 -15.12
C ARG A 162 0.27 -26.75 -16.61
N GLY A 163 1.25 -27.33 -17.30
CA GLY A 163 1.21 -27.46 -18.75
C GLY A 163 2.51 -27.98 -19.35
N ALA A 164 3.04 -29.07 -18.81
CA ALA A 164 3.83 -30.03 -19.56
C ALA A 164 3.38 -31.40 -19.06
N SER A 165 2.25 -31.83 -19.60
CA SER A 165 1.86 -33.22 -19.63
C SER A 165 2.88 -33.98 -20.47
N ASP A 166 3.62 -34.87 -19.82
CA ASP A 166 4.18 -36.09 -20.39
C ASP A 166 3.90 -37.19 -19.35
N PRO A 167 3.56 -38.45 -19.69
CA PRO A 167 3.90 -39.14 -20.94
C PRO A 167 2.73 -39.92 -21.61
N ALA A 168 2.96 -40.32 -22.86
CA ALA A 168 2.60 -41.66 -23.37
C ALA A 168 3.62 -42.08 -24.42
#